data_AF-A0A0G1QNL2-F1
#
_entry.id   AF-A0A0G1QNL2-F1
#
_cell.length_a   1.000
_cell.length_b   1.000
_cell.length_c   1.000
_cell.angle_alpha   90.00
_cell.angle_beta   90.00
_cell.angle_gamma   90.00
#
_symmetry.space_group_name_H-M   'P 1'
#
loop_
_entity.id
_entity.type
_entity.pdbx_description
1 polymer ?
#
loop_
_entity_poly.entity_id
_entity_poly.type
_entity_poly.pdbx_seq_one_letter_code
_entity_poly.pdbx_strand_id
1 'polypeptide(L)' 'MFDFLKNIGTAEIVIIALIILLIFGGKKLTELARGLGESKKEFKKIKEEVKGVNEDEEPEEKETS' A
#
# COMPACT_ATOMS: atom_id res chain seq x y z
N MET A 1 26.49 -8.41 -21.39
CA MET A 1 26.43 -9.08 -20.06
C MET A 1 25.21 -8.62 -19.25
N PHE A 2 24.90 -7.32 -19.24
CA PHE A 2 23.70 -6.77 -18.59
C PHE A 2 22.46 -6.70 -19.48
N ASP A 3 22.55 -7.16 -20.73
CA ASP A 3 21.46 -7.20 -21.72
C ASP A 3 20.28 -8.10 -21.30
N PHE A 4 20.51 -9.00 -20.35
CA PHE A 4 19.48 -9.82 -19.71
C PHE A 4 18.46 -8.94 -18.96
N LEU A 5 18.91 -7.89 -18.26
CA LEU A 5 18.03 -7.02 -17.48
C LEU A 5 17.06 -6.19 -18.35
N LYS A 6 17.47 -5.86 -19.58
CA LYS A 6 16.69 -5.06 -20.52
C LYS A 6 15.63 -5.90 -21.27
N ASN A 7 15.82 -7.22 -21.30
CA ASN A 7 14.88 -8.19 -21.86
C ASN A 7 14.27 -9.11 -20.78
N ILE A 8 14.22 -8.67 -19.52
CA ILE A 8 13.45 -9.39 -18.49
C ILE A 8 11.99 -9.32 -18.93
N GLY A 9 11.53 -10.39 -19.57
CA GLY A 9 10.15 -10.59 -19.92
C GLY A 9 9.36 -11.05 -18.70
N THR A 10 8.05 -11.15 -18.89
CA THR A 10 7.13 -11.65 -17.85
C THR A 10 7.55 -13.04 -17.36
N ALA A 11 8.14 -13.88 -18.23
CA ALA A 11 8.60 -15.22 -17.88
C ALA A 11 9.75 -15.22 -16.85
N GLU A 12 10.77 -14.38 -17.07
CA GLU A 12 11.91 -14.25 -16.16
C GLU A 12 11.48 -13.67 -14.80
N ILE A 13 10.58 -12.69 -14.79
CA ILE A 13 10.01 -12.13 -13.55
C ILE A 13 9.29 -13.22 -12.76
N VAL A 14 8.48 -14.05 -13.42
CA VAL A 14 7.76 -15.15 -12.77
C VAL A 14 8.73 -16.17 -12.18
N ILE A 15 9.81 -16.52 -12.89
CA ILE A 15 10.84 -17.45 -12.38
C ILE A 15 11.53 -16.86 -11.14
N ILE A 16 11.93 -15.59 -11.17
CA ILE A 16 12.55 -14.92 -10.02
C ILE A 16 11.57 -14.87 -8.84
N ALA A 17 10.31 -14.52 -9.09
CA ALA A 17 9.27 -14.51 -8.07
C ALA A 17 9.04 -15.90 -7.46
N LEU A 18 9.08 -16.96 -8.27
CA LEU A 18 8.98 -18.35 -7.79
C LEU A 18 10.18 -18.74 -6.91
N ILE A 19 11.41 -18.35 -7.27
CA ILE A 19 12.60 -18.62 -6.46
C ILE A 19 12.49 -17.91 -5.11
N ILE A 20 12.11 -16.63 -5.10
CA ILE A 20 11.87 -15.87 -3.86
C ILE A 20 10.76 -16.53 -3.04
N LEU A 21 9.67 -16.96 -3.68
CA LEU A 21 8.56 -17.65 -3.03
C LEU A 21 8.98 -19.01 -2.44
N LEU A 22 9.93 -19.72 -3.04
CA LEU A 22 10.47 -20.97 -2.48
C LEU A 22 11.34 -20.72 -1.24
N ILE A 23 12.18 -19.68 -1.25
CA ILE A 23 13.06 -19.34 -0.13
C ILE A 23 12.26 -18.80 1.06
N PHE A 24 11.33 -17.88 0.79
CA PHE A 24 10.54 -17.24 1.84
C PHE A 24 9.26 -18.03 2.18
N GLY A 25 8.76 -18.84 1.26
CA GLY A 25 7.47 -19.50 1.35
C GLY A 25 6.30 -18.53 1.10
N GLY A 26 5.15 -19.07 0.67
CA GLY A 26 3.92 -18.27 0.54
C GLY A 26 3.42 -17.70 1.88
N LYS A 27 3.73 -18.37 3.00
CA LYS A 27 3.32 -17.91 4.34
C LYS A 27 3.94 -16.56 4.70
N LYS A 28 5.24 -16.35 4.48
CA LYS A 28 5.90 -15.07 4.79
C LYS A 28 5.41 -13.92 3.91
N LEU A 29 5.20 -14.15 2.61
CA LEU A 29 4.58 -13.14 1.74
C LEU A 29 3.18 -12.77 2.20
N THR A 30 2.37 -13.76 2.61
CA THR A 30 1.01 -13.52 3.10
C THR A 30 1.01 -12.78 4.43
N GLU A 31 1.94 -13.09 5.32
CA GLU A 31 2.12 -12.43 6.62
C GLU A 31 2.54 -10.96 6.44
N LEU A 32 3.49 -10.68 5.55
CA LEU A 32 3.89 -9.32 5.17
C LEU A 32 2.72 -8.55 4.52
N ALA A 33 1.98 -9.18 3.62
CA ALA A 33 0.83 -8.55 2.97
C ALA A 33 -0.30 -8.21 3.97
N ARG A 34 -0.55 -9.07 4.96
CA ARG A 34 -1.50 -8.81 6.04
C ARG A 34 -1.03 -7.64 6.91
N GLY A 35 0.23 -7.63 7.33
CA GLY A 35 0.80 -6.53 8.12
C GLY A 35 0.82 -5.19 7.38
N LEU A 36 1.16 -5.17 6.08
CA LEU A 36 1.06 -3.97 5.25
C LEU A 36 -0.39 -3.51 5.05
N GLY A 37 -1.33 -4.45 4.89
CA GLY A 37 -2.75 -4.15 4.73
C GLY A 37 -3.36 -3.51 5.98
N GLU A 38 -3.05 -4.03 7.15
CA GLU A 38 -3.43 -3.45 8.44
C GLU A 38 -2.82 -2.06 8.61
N SER A 39 -1.51 -1.93 8.35
CA SER A 39 -0.82 -0.64 8.38
C SER A 39 -1.51 0.38 7.48
N LYS A 40 -1.77 0.04 6.19
CA LYS A 40 -2.45 0.93 5.24
C LYS A 40 -3.85 1.34 5.71
N LYS A 41 -4.60 0.43 6.33
CA LYS A 41 -5.93 0.70 6.89
C LYS A 41 -5.85 1.72 8.02
N GLU A 42 -4.86 1.57 8.90
CA GLU A 42 -4.62 2.46 10.03
C GLU A 42 -4.13 3.83 9.55
N PHE A 43 -3.22 3.88 8.57
CA PHE A 43 -2.82 5.12 7.90
C PHE A 43 -4.00 5.85 7.25
N LYS A 44 -4.96 5.12 6.64
CA LYS A 44 -6.16 5.72 6.06
C LYS A 44 -7.08 6.30 7.14
N LYS A 45 -7.29 5.58 8.24
CA LYS A 45 -8.09 6.01 9.39
C LYS A 45 -7.52 7.29 10.01
N ILE A 46 -6.21 7.32 10.24
CA ILE A 46 -5.51 8.52 10.73
C ILE A 46 -5.66 9.68 9.75
N LYS A 47 -5.50 9.42 8.44
CA LYS A 47 -5.68 10.46 7.42
C LYS A 47 -7.10 11.03 7.39
N GLU A 48 -8.11 10.20 7.61
CA GLU A 48 -9.52 10.62 7.70
C GLU A 48 -9.80 11.38 9.00
N GLU A 49 -9.30 10.92 10.14
CA GLU A 49 -9.39 11.64 11.43
C GLU A 49 -8.69 13.00 11.36
N VAL A 50 -7.48 13.07 10.81
CA VAL A 50 -6.74 14.33 10.63
C VAL A 50 -7.45 15.26 9.64
N LYS A 51 -8.13 14.74 8.62
CA LYS A 51 -8.94 15.56 7.72
C LYS A 51 -10.19 16.12 8.41
N GLY A 52 -10.91 15.29 9.17
CA GLY A 52 -12.09 15.71 9.92
C GLY A 52 -11.79 16.77 10.98
N VAL A 53 -10.63 16.70 11.64
CA VAL A 53 -10.19 17.73 12.61
C VAL A 53 -9.92 19.10 11.97
N ASN A 54 -9.72 19.18 10.64
CA ASN A 54 -9.56 20.45 9.92
C ASN A 54 -10.86 20.94 9.27
N GLU A 55 -11.96 20.18 9.34
CA GLU A 55 -13.27 20.54 8.75
C GLU A 55 -14.27 21.04 9.81
N ASP A 56 -13.89 21.08 11.10
CA ASP A 56 -14.71 21.64 12.19
C ASP A 56 -14.41 23.13 12.52
N GLU A 57 -13.60 23.82 11.71
CA GLU A 57 -13.52 25.30 11.69
C GLU A 57 -14.18 25.87 10.43
N GLU A 58 -15.46 25.56 10.23
CA GLU A 58 -16.33 26.43 9.44
C GLU A 58 -17.20 27.21 10.44
N PRO A 59 -17.05 28.55 10.58
CA PRO A 59 -17.92 29.30 11.46
C PRO A 59 -19.34 29.21 10.90
N GLU A 60 -20.29 28.79 11.75
CA GLU A 60 -21.71 29.03 11.53
C GLU A 60 -21.92 30.52 11.24
N GLU A 61 -22.14 30.89 9.98
CA GLU A 61 -22.84 32.12 9.64
C GLU A 61 -24.30 31.77 9.39
N LYS A 62 -25.07 31.77 10.49
CA LYS A 62 -26.49 32.04 10.44
C LYS A 62 -26.68 33.51 10.04
N GLU A 63 -27.74 33.76 9.27
CA GLU A 63 -28.49 35.01 9.12
C GLU A 63 -28.45 35.74 7.76
N THR A 64 -29.64 35.73 7.14
CA THR A 64 -30.30 36.82 6.41
C THR A 64 -29.88 37.11 4.97
N SER A 65 -30.71 36.65 4.03
CA SER A 65 -31.49 37.52 3.12
C SER A 65 -32.54 36.71 2.36
#